data_AF-A0A1S9PHG0-F1
#
_entry.id   AF-A0A1S9PHG0-F1
#
_cell.length_a   1.000
_cell.length_b   1.000
_cell.length_c   1.000
_cell.angle_alpha   90.00
_cell.angle_beta   90.00
_cell.angle_gamma   90.00
#
_symmetry.space_group_name_H-M   'P 1'
#
loop_
_entity.id
_entity.type
_entity.pdbx_description
1 polymer ?
#
loop_
_entity_poly.entity_id
_entity_poly.type
_entity_poly.pdbx_seq_one_letter_code
_entity_poly.pdbx_strand_id
1 'polypeptide(L)'
;MLFQIMLDGHQLNFTLTTLINIDNDKIFFFVQIMGGGSILLEKRNPRGKWFILKGALSDERLKQSICDKLDNTSFATLYQNVLPMDEFKFEF
;
A
#
# COMPACT_ATOMS: atom_id res chain seq x y z
N MET A 1 6.64 4.68 -6.44
CA MET A 1 7.65 3.61 -6.64
C MET A 1 7.00 2.36 -7.21
N LEU A 2 7.63 1.62 -8.12
CA LEU A 2 7.08 0.40 -8.73
C LEU A 2 7.52 -0.86 -7.95
N PHE A 3 6.55 -1.71 -7.62
CA PHE A 3 6.72 -3.01 -6.99
C PHE A 3 6.20 -4.11 -7.88
N GLN A 4 6.75 -5.30 -7.70
CA GLN A 4 6.37 -6.51 -8.43
C GLN A 4 6.13 -7.65 -7.44
N ILE A 5 5.06 -8.41 -7.69
CA ILE A 5 4.70 -9.66 -7.01
C ILE A 5 4.33 -10.74 -8.04
N MET A 6 4.47 -12.00 -7.63
CA MET A 6 3.98 -13.15 -8.38
C MET A 6 2.75 -13.71 -7.67
N LEU A 7 1.63 -13.85 -8.38
CA LEU A 7 0.40 -14.44 -7.86
C LEU A 7 -0.10 -15.48 -8.87
N ASP A 8 -0.27 -16.73 -8.43
CA ASP A 8 -0.75 -17.85 -9.27
C ASP A 8 0.00 -18.01 -10.61
N GLY A 9 1.31 -17.73 -10.61
CA GLY A 9 2.14 -17.81 -11.82
C GLY A 9 2.11 -16.56 -12.72
N HIS A 10 1.33 -15.54 -12.37
CA HIS A 10 1.26 -14.28 -13.09
C HIS A 10 2.06 -13.18 -12.37
N GLN A 11 2.78 -12.38 -13.16
CA GLN A 11 3.45 -11.18 -12.65
C GLN A 11 2.43 -10.04 -12.56
N LEU A 12 2.31 -9.46 -11.37
CA LEU A 12 1.52 -8.26 -11.14
C LEU A 12 2.42 -7.14 -10.63
N ASN A 13 2.17 -5.93 -11.14
CA ASN A 13 2.89 -4.73 -10.76
C ASN A 13 1.95 -3.76 -10.05
N PHE A 14 2.47 -3.08 -9.03
CA PHE A 14 1.73 -2.02 -8.35
C PHE A 14 2.66 -0.88 -7.99
N THR A 15 2.10 0.32 -7.84
CA THR A 15 2.83 1.46 -7.30
C THR A 15 2.42 1.75 -5.87
N LEU A 16 3.39 2.18 -5.07
CA LEU A 16 3.20 2.59 -3.69
C LEU A 16 3.43 4.09 -3.55
N THR A 17 2.53 4.75 -2.83
CA THR A 17 2.69 6.09 -2.26
C THR A 17 2.46 6.00 -0.75
N THR A 18 3.42 6.46 0.03
CA THR A 18 3.29 6.50 1.49
C THR A 18 2.68 7.83 1.89
N LEU A 19 1.64 7.80 2.72
CA LEU A 19 0.91 8.97 3.14
C LEU A 19 1.07 9.14 4.65
N ILE A 20 1.34 10.35 5.11
CA ILE A 20 1.38 10.67 6.53
C ILE A 20 0.26 11.64 6.87
N ASN A 21 -0.45 11.38 7.96
CA ASN A 21 -1.35 12.35 8.56
C ASN A 21 -0.58 13.09 9.65
N ILE A 22 -0.24 14.35 9.33
CA ILE A 22 0.62 15.21 10.15
C ILE A 22 -0.01 15.48 11.53
N ASP A 23 -1.35 15.48 11.62
CA ASP A 23 -2.06 15.81 12.87
C ASP A 23 -2.10 14.64 13.88
N ASN A 24 -1.86 13.40 13.45
CA ASN A 24 -2.04 12.22 14.31
C ASN A 24 -0.95 11.15 14.17
N ASP A 25 0.18 11.47 13.52
CA ASP A 25 1.33 10.58 13.29
C ASP A 25 0.97 9.22 12.66
N LYS A 26 -0.19 9.11 11.98
CA LYS A 26 -0.58 7.88 11.29
C LYS A 26 0.04 7.82 9.91
N ILE A 27 0.44 6.60 9.55
CA ILE A 27 1.05 6.31 8.26
C ILE A 27 0.13 5.36 7.50
N PHE A 28 -0.16 5.75 6.28
CA PHE A 28 -0.96 4.99 5.33
C PHE A 28 -0.14 4.68 4.09
N PHE A 29 -0.56 3.66 3.37
CA PHE A 29 0.08 3.19 2.16
C PHE A 29 -1.00 3.08 1.09
N PHE A 30 -0.97 4.02 0.15
CA PHE A 30 -1.81 3.95 -1.03
C PHE A 30 -1.12 3.06 -2.07
N VAL A 31 -1.81 2.00 -2.46
CA VAL A 31 -1.35 1.02 -3.43
C VAL A 31 -2.24 1.09 -4.65
N GLN A 32 -1.65 1.38 -5.80
CA GLN A 32 -2.32 1.39 -7.09
C GLN A 32 -1.82 0.21 -7.92
N ILE A 33 -2.71 -0.72 -8.27
CA ILE A 33 -2.34 -1.88 -9.08
C ILE A 33 -2.37 -1.46 -10.56
N MET A 34 -1.32 -1.82 -11.31
CA MET A 34 -1.26 -1.54 -12.74
C MET A 34 -2.32 -2.39 -13.47
N GLY A 35 -3.19 -1.74 -14.24
CA GLY A 35 -4.28 -2.41 -14.95
C GLY A 35 -5.44 -2.85 -14.05
N GLY A 36 -5.52 -2.34 -12.82
CA GLY A 36 -6.57 -2.70 -11.86
C GLY A 36 -6.93 -1.56 -10.89
N GLY A 37 -7.57 -1.93 -9.77
CA GLY A 37 -8.02 -1.00 -8.73
C GLY A 37 -6.92 -0.55 -7.75
N SER A 38 -7.33 0.22 -6.75
CA SER A 38 -6.46 0.74 -5.70
C SER A 38 -6.94 0.32 -4.31
N ILE A 39 -6.01 0.29 -3.35
CA ILE A 39 -6.28 0.07 -1.92
C ILE A 39 -5.49 1.06 -1.07
N LEU A 40 -6.11 1.48 0.01
CA LEU A 40 -5.48 2.25 1.08
C LEU A 40 -5.29 1.35 2.29
N LEU A 41 -4.04 1.17 2.70
CA LEU A 41 -3.63 0.33 3.81
C LEU A 41 -3.17 1.19 5.00
N GLU A 42 -3.50 0.78 6.22
CA GLU A 42 -2.95 1.30 7.47
C GLU A 42 -2.16 0.17 8.15
N LYS A 43 -0.95 0.46 8.63
CA LYS A 43 -0.20 -0.46 9.50
C LYS A 43 -0.13 0.14 10.90
N ARG A 44 -0.73 -0.54 11.88
CA ARG A 44 -0.50 -0.18 13.29
C ARG A 44 0.93 -0.60 13.66
N ASN A 45 1.70 0.38 14.12
CA ASN A 45 3.14 0.33 14.43
C ASN A 45 3.63 -1.00 15.09
N PRO A 46 4.92 -1.33 14.97
CA PRO A 46 5.60 -1.89 13.80
C PRO A 46 5.40 -3.41 13.64
N ARG A 47 4.58 -4.04 14.50
CA ARG A 47 4.25 -5.48 14.48
C ARG A 47 2.75 -5.76 14.30
N GLY A 48 1.95 -4.72 14.05
CA GLY A 48 0.52 -4.85 13.85
C GLY A 48 0.16 -5.42 12.48
N LYS A 49 -1.05 -5.98 12.39
CA LYS A 49 -1.65 -6.42 11.12
C LYS A 49 -1.92 -5.22 10.22
N TRP A 50 -1.86 -5.44 8.92
CA TRP A 50 -2.34 -4.49 7.92
C TRP A 50 -3.87 -4.41 7.99
N PHE A 51 -4.39 -3.19 7.93
CA PHE A 51 -5.82 -2.91 7.85
C PHE A 51 -6.13 -2.24 6.52
N ILE A 52 -7.10 -2.76 5.79
CA ILE A 52 -7.60 -2.13 4.57
C ILE A 52 -8.64 -1.10 5.00
N LEU A 53 -8.36 0.17 4.74
CA LEU A 53 -9.28 1.26 5.07
C LEU A 53 -10.30 1.49 3.95
N LYS A 54 -9.85 1.38 2.69
CA LYS A 54 -10.67 1.63 1.51
C LYS A 54 -10.05 0.98 0.28
N GLY A 55 -10.87 0.57 -0.68
CA GLY A 55 -10.41 0.09 -1.98
C GLY A 55 -11.35 -0.91 -2.62
N ALA A 56 -11.25 -1.02 -3.96
CA ALA A 56 -12.14 -1.84 -4.78
C ALA A 56 -11.57 -3.23 -5.12
N LEU A 57 -10.50 -3.67 -4.43
CA LEU A 57 -9.99 -5.03 -4.62
C LEU A 57 -10.87 -6.05 -3.90
N SER A 58 -11.39 -7.02 -4.64
CA SER A 58 -12.12 -8.17 -4.08
C SER A 58 -11.21 -9.38 -3.82
N ASP A 59 -10.03 -9.45 -4.45
CA ASP A 59 -9.13 -10.60 -4.32
C ASP A 59 -8.30 -10.53 -3.03
N GLU A 60 -8.66 -11.38 -2.06
CA GLU A 60 -7.97 -11.52 -0.77
C GLU A 60 -6.53 -12.04 -0.89
N ARG A 61 -6.24 -12.90 -1.87
CA ARG A 61 -4.88 -13.43 -2.06
C ARG A 61 -3.95 -12.35 -2.58
N LEU A 62 -4.43 -11.53 -3.52
CA LEU A 62 -3.69 -10.37 -4.02
C LEU A 62 -3.40 -9.36 -2.90
N LYS A 63 -4.40 -9.05 -2.07
CA LYS A 63 -4.21 -8.20 -0.88
C LYS A 63 -3.13 -8.73 0.05
N GLN A 64 -3.18 -10.03 0.36
CA GLN A 64 -2.19 -10.65 1.24
C GLN A 64 -0.77 -10.59 0.62
N SER A 65 -0.61 -10.91 -0.66
CA SER A 65 0.68 -10.83 -1.33
C SER A 65 1.26 -9.41 -1.37
N ILE A 66 0.41 -8.38 -1.52
CA ILE A 66 0.83 -6.98 -1.39
C ILE A 66 1.33 -6.71 0.03
N CYS A 67 0.56 -7.06 1.06
CA CYS A 67 0.95 -6.88 2.45
C CYS A 67 2.29 -7.59 2.78
N ASP A 68 2.46 -8.83 2.34
CA ASP A 68 3.70 -9.60 2.54
C ASP A 68 4.88 -8.94 1.81
N LYS A 69 4.66 -8.41 0.61
CA LYS A 69 5.69 -7.67 -0.13
C LYS A 69 6.11 -6.41 0.63
N LEU A 70 5.16 -5.66 1.18
CA LEU A 70 5.45 -4.47 1.99
C LEU A 70 6.17 -4.83 3.29
N ASP A 71 5.78 -5.90 3.97
CA ASP A 71 6.45 -6.36 5.21
C ASP A 71 7.90 -6.79 4.99
N ASN A 72 8.21 -7.33 3.81
CA ASN A 72 9.56 -7.72 3.42
C ASN A 72 10.34 -6.59 2.69
N THR A 73 9.77 -5.40 2.61
CA THR A 73 10.44 -4.23 2.01
C THR A 73 11.06 -3.36 3.12
N SER A 74 12.29 -2.90 2.91
CA SER A 74 12.97 -2.06 3.91
C SER A 74 12.23 -0.74 4.14
N PHE A 75 12.33 -0.24 5.38
CA PHE A 75 11.78 1.06 5.75
C PHE A 75 12.29 2.17 4.82
N ALA A 76 13.59 2.20 4.53
CA ALA A 76 14.16 3.22 3.64
C ALA A 76 13.44 3.24 2.29
N THR A 77 13.14 2.08 1.70
CA THR A 77 12.43 1.97 0.41
C THR A 77 10.97 2.41 0.52
N LEU A 78 10.24 1.96 1.55
CA LEU A 78 8.83 2.31 1.73
C LEU A 78 8.62 3.82 1.92
N TYR A 79 9.57 4.53 2.53
CA TYR A 79 9.44 5.95 2.87
C TYR A 79 10.20 6.88 1.92
N GLN A 80 10.58 6.42 0.73
CA GLN A 80 11.24 7.28 -0.28
C GLN A 80 10.32 8.36 -0.86
N ASN A 81 9.01 8.12 -0.91
CA ASN A 81 8.03 9.04 -1.50
C ASN A 81 6.85 9.20 -0.53
N VAL A 82 7.09 9.96 0.54
CA VAL A 82 6.05 10.29 1.54
C VAL A 82 5.37 11.59 1.13
N LEU A 83 4.04 11.58 1.10
CA LEU A 83 3.21 12.76 0.88
C LEU A 83 2.32 13.03 2.09
N PRO A 84 1.98 14.29 2.39
CA PRO A 84 0.91 14.62 3.31
C PRO A 84 -0.43 14.05 2.82
N MET A 85 -1.24 13.49 3.73
CA MET A 85 -2.51 12.85 3.38
C MET A 85 -3.55 13.84 2.82
N ASP A 86 -3.51 15.09 3.26
CA ASP A 86 -4.34 16.20 2.82
C ASP A 86 -4.03 16.69 1.40
N GLU A 87 -2.79 16.51 0.95
CA GLU A 87 -2.38 16.79 -0.44
C GLU A 87 -2.78 15.66 -1.41
N PHE A 88 -3.09 14.47 -0.88
CA PHE A 88 -3.37 13.30 -1.69
C PHE A 88 -4.86 13.20 -2.06
N LYS A 89 -5.19 13.48 -3.33
CA LYS A 89 -6.54 13.30 -3.86
C LYS A 89 -6.78 11.83 -4.21
N PHE A 90 -7.68 11.18 -3.49
CA PHE A 90 -8.09 9.82 -3.81
C PHE A 90 -9.10 9.81 -4.96
N GLU A 91 -8.77 9.13 -6.05
CA GLU A 91 -9.74 8.67 -7.05
C GLU A 91 -9.84 7.15 -6.91
N PHE A 92 -11.00 6.66 -6.50
CA PHE A 92 -11.29 5.23 -6.32
C PHE A 92 -12.25 4.75 -7.40
#